data_AF-A0A0Q4XQH7-F1
#
_entry.id   AF-A0A0Q4XQH7-F1
#
_cell.length_a   1.000
_cell.length_b   1.000
_cell.length_c   1.000
_cell.angle_alpha   90.00
_cell.angle_beta   90.00
_cell.angle_gamma   90.00
#
_symmetry.space_group_name_H-M   'P 1'
#
loop_
_entity.id
_entity.type
_entity.pdbx_description
1 polymer ?
#
loop_
_entity_poly.entity_id
_entity_poly.type
_entity_poly.pdbx_seq_one_letter_code
_entity_poly.pdbx_strand_id
1 'polypeptide(L)'
;MGVQATVVFADLTDSTAFFEALGNEKATTAITRLTQWIGEVCEAHHGRVVKKLGDGVLAVFDRAVDATDAVIQMQRGHRLRLEKWPAVIRMEIKAGVARGDVVVVDGDCYGDAVNVASRLSDLSGANQIWVTESVVSEIDDGQGLRFRSLGPVMLRGKTEPLPLYKVEWEDDVASDFLTQQAVLSRVEPDNSSSSTIRLEHLDFLLSFGAAEMPIHLGRVDHAELIVNDPRVSRLHARIEWRNGSFMLVDLSSFGTWVRFAGSDSDIALRRDECQLHGSGEIAMGVPFGDLSAPTASFSISSGTTQP
;
A
#
# COMPACT_ATOMS: atom_id res chain seq x y z
N MET A 1 13.54 -34.31 -16.90
CA MET A 1 12.19 -34.02 -17.43
C MET A 1 11.78 -32.71 -16.79
N GLY A 2 11.49 -31.67 -17.58
CA GLY A 2 11.05 -30.38 -17.03
C GLY A 2 9.68 -30.54 -16.38
N VAL A 3 9.45 -29.87 -15.27
CA VAL A 3 8.16 -29.82 -14.58
C VAL A 3 7.71 -28.35 -14.55
N GLN A 4 6.41 -28.12 -14.72
CA GLN A 4 5.82 -26.80 -14.52
C GLN A 4 5.77 -26.50 -13.02
N ALA A 5 6.34 -25.38 -12.61
CA ALA A 5 6.26 -24.92 -11.23
C ALA A 5 6.09 -23.40 -11.17
N THR A 6 5.53 -22.95 -10.06
CA THR A 6 5.52 -21.54 -9.67
C THR A 6 6.66 -21.29 -8.70
N VAL A 7 7.55 -20.39 -9.07
CA VAL A 7 8.75 -20.02 -8.31
C VAL A 7 8.49 -18.72 -7.59
N VAL A 8 8.78 -18.68 -6.29
CA VAL A 8 8.75 -17.49 -5.44
C VAL A 8 10.18 -17.14 -5.03
N PHE A 9 10.54 -15.88 -5.23
CA PHE A 9 11.70 -15.28 -4.60
C PHE A 9 11.22 -14.17 -3.67
N ALA A 10 11.52 -14.29 -2.38
CA ALA A 10 11.18 -13.27 -1.37
C ALA A 10 12.46 -12.75 -0.74
N ASP A 11 12.61 -11.43 -0.66
CA ASP A 11 13.84 -10.76 -0.24
C ASP A 11 13.55 -9.61 0.72
N LEU A 12 14.54 -9.23 1.54
CA LEU A 12 14.44 -8.14 2.50
C LEU A 12 15.04 -6.85 1.94
N THR A 13 14.37 -5.72 2.15
CA THR A 13 14.90 -4.43 1.72
C THR A 13 15.97 -3.90 2.67
N ASP A 14 16.95 -3.17 2.12
CA ASP A 14 17.94 -2.38 2.86
C ASP A 14 18.70 -3.16 3.95
N SER A 15 18.96 -4.45 3.72
CA SER A 15 19.68 -5.31 4.66
C SER A 15 21.05 -4.74 5.04
N THR A 16 21.72 -4.03 4.14
CA THR A 16 23.03 -3.38 4.41
C THR A 16 22.93 -2.28 5.47
N ALA A 17 21.92 -1.40 5.38
CA ALA A 17 21.71 -0.35 6.39
C ALA A 17 21.34 -0.97 7.75
N PHE A 18 20.61 -2.08 7.74
CA PHE A 18 20.28 -2.84 8.94
C PHE A 18 21.52 -3.44 9.63
N PHE A 19 22.49 -3.95 8.86
CA PHE A 19 23.77 -4.42 9.39
C PHE A 19 24.58 -3.30 10.06
N GLU A 20 24.61 -2.11 9.47
CA GLU A 20 25.28 -0.94 10.06
C GLU A 20 24.64 -0.49 11.37
N ALA A 21 23.30 -0.53 11.46
CA ALA A 21 22.56 -0.09 12.64
C ALA A 21 22.64 -1.09 13.83
N LEU A 22 22.58 -2.40 13.57
CA LEU A 22 22.52 -3.43 14.63
C LEU A 22 23.85 -4.09 14.96
N GLY A 23 24.83 -4.00 14.05
CA GLY A 23 26.05 -4.79 14.08
C GLY A 23 25.83 -6.24 13.61
N ASN A 24 26.90 -6.84 13.08
CA ASN A 24 26.85 -8.10 12.33
C ASN A 24 26.14 -9.26 13.04
N GLU A 25 26.40 -9.48 14.33
CA GLU A 25 25.86 -10.64 15.06
C GLU A 25 24.34 -10.53 15.28
N LYS A 26 23.86 -9.37 15.72
CA LYS A 26 22.43 -9.13 15.96
C LYS A 26 21.65 -9.07 14.65
N ALA A 27 22.21 -8.43 13.63
CA ALA A 27 21.60 -8.36 12.31
C ALA A 27 21.46 -9.75 11.68
N THR A 28 22.52 -10.58 11.71
CA THR A 28 22.50 -11.96 11.23
C THR A 28 21.41 -12.79 11.94
N THR A 29 21.29 -12.64 13.25
CA THR A 29 20.27 -13.36 14.04
C THR A 29 18.86 -12.95 13.64
N ALA A 30 18.61 -11.66 13.45
CA ALA A 30 17.30 -11.15 13.06
C ALA A 30 16.91 -11.59 11.64
N ILE A 31 17.83 -11.46 10.67
CA ILE A 31 17.62 -11.91 9.29
C ILE A 31 17.38 -13.42 9.24
N THR A 32 18.16 -14.22 9.98
CA THR A 32 17.98 -15.68 10.02
C THR A 32 16.61 -16.07 10.54
N ARG A 33 16.10 -15.39 11.58
CA ARG A 33 14.75 -15.63 12.10
C ARG A 33 13.67 -15.24 11.09
N LEU A 34 13.87 -14.12 10.39
CA LEU A 34 12.91 -13.63 9.42
C LEU A 34 12.85 -14.54 8.18
N THR A 35 14.00 -14.93 7.63
CA THR A 35 14.08 -15.88 6.51
C THR A 35 13.63 -17.30 6.89
N GLN A 36 13.79 -17.69 8.16
CA GLN A 36 13.16 -18.90 8.67
C GLN A 36 11.63 -18.79 8.64
N TRP A 37 11.07 -17.72 9.19
CA TRP A 37 9.62 -17.52 9.19
C TRP A 37 9.04 -17.43 7.76
N ILE A 38 9.73 -16.75 6.84
CA ILE A 38 9.36 -16.70 5.42
C ILE A 38 9.27 -18.11 4.84
N GLY A 39 10.25 -18.97 5.14
CA GLY A 39 10.23 -20.38 4.75
C GLY A 39 9.04 -21.16 5.34
N GLU A 40 8.77 -20.98 6.63
CA GLU A 40 7.64 -21.61 7.32
C GLU A 40 6.28 -21.20 6.71
N VAL A 41 6.12 -19.95 6.29
CA VAL A 41 4.91 -19.50 5.57
C VAL A 41 4.80 -20.18 4.21
N CYS A 42 5.90 -20.30 3.46
CA CYS A 42 5.89 -21.01 2.18
C CYS A 42 5.47 -22.48 2.36
N GLU A 43 6.02 -23.17 3.35
CA GLU A 43 5.70 -24.58 3.64
C GLU A 43 4.25 -24.75 4.11
N ALA A 44 3.72 -23.82 4.92
CA ALA A 44 2.33 -23.83 5.36
C ALA A 44 1.32 -23.70 4.20
N HIS A 45 1.76 -23.13 3.07
CA HIS A 45 0.98 -22.98 1.85
C HIS A 45 1.42 -23.98 0.76
N HIS A 46 1.81 -25.20 1.14
CA HIS A 46 2.16 -26.29 0.22
C HIS A 46 3.40 -26.02 -0.65
N GLY A 47 4.20 -25.02 -0.31
CA GLY A 47 5.48 -24.73 -0.96
C GLY A 47 6.60 -25.62 -0.44
N ARG A 48 7.65 -25.73 -1.25
CA ARG A 48 8.93 -26.33 -0.85
C ARG A 48 10.03 -25.29 -0.91
N VAL A 49 10.65 -25.02 0.23
CA VAL A 49 11.84 -24.17 0.29
C VAL A 49 12.99 -24.90 -0.40
N VAL A 50 13.55 -24.28 -1.44
CA VAL A 50 14.71 -24.80 -2.17
C VAL A 50 15.99 -24.42 -1.45
N LYS A 51 16.15 -23.12 -1.14
CA LYS A 51 17.31 -22.60 -0.40
C LYS A 51 17.04 -21.21 0.18
N LYS A 52 17.81 -20.87 1.20
CA LYS A 52 17.93 -19.52 1.78
C LYS A 52 19.19 -18.87 1.25
N LEU A 53 19.11 -17.61 0.86
CA LEU A 53 20.16 -16.84 0.18
C LEU A 53 20.56 -15.62 1.02
N GLY A 54 20.96 -15.85 2.28
CA GLY A 54 21.23 -14.76 3.22
C GLY A 54 19.94 -14.13 3.73
N ASP A 55 19.53 -13.02 3.11
CA ASP A 55 18.29 -12.29 3.32
C ASP A 55 17.13 -12.72 2.40
N GLY A 56 17.43 -13.47 1.33
CA GLY A 56 16.43 -14.01 0.41
C GLY A 56 15.98 -15.45 0.72
N VAL A 57 14.79 -15.82 0.25
CA VAL A 57 14.25 -17.20 0.26
C VAL A 57 13.76 -17.56 -1.14
N LEU A 58 14.22 -18.71 -1.65
CA LEU A 58 13.74 -19.32 -2.88
C LEU A 58 12.83 -20.51 -2.53
N ALA A 59 11.57 -20.44 -2.96
CA ALA A 59 10.60 -21.51 -2.79
C ALA A 59 9.92 -21.85 -4.12
N VAL A 60 9.45 -23.09 -4.22
CA VAL A 60 8.69 -23.58 -5.38
C VAL A 60 7.37 -24.19 -4.96
N PHE A 61 6.36 -24.00 -5.79
CA PHE A 61 4.98 -24.44 -5.59
C PHE A 61 4.48 -25.10 -6.86
N ASP A 62 3.62 -26.10 -6.73
CA ASP A 62 3.00 -26.74 -7.89
C ASP A 62 1.91 -25.84 -8.52
N ARG A 63 1.21 -25.07 -7.68
CA ARG A 63 0.06 -24.23 -8.08
C ARG A 63 0.36 -22.74 -7.86
N ALA A 64 -0.04 -21.89 -8.81
CA ALA A 64 0.12 -20.44 -8.69
C ALA A 64 -0.65 -19.81 -7.52
N VAL A 65 -1.84 -20.31 -7.21
CA VAL A 65 -2.63 -19.79 -6.08
C VAL A 65 -1.91 -20.01 -4.75
N ASP A 66 -1.37 -21.21 -4.52
CA ASP A 66 -0.67 -21.56 -3.28
C ASP A 66 0.54 -20.63 -3.08
N ALA A 67 1.30 -20.37 -4.15
CA ALA A 67 2.41 -19.42 -4.15
C ALA A 67 1.95 -17.98 -3.85
N THR A 68 0.85 -17.53 -4.47
CA THR A 68 0.34 -16.17 -4.35
C THR A 68 -0.24 -15.91 -2.96
N ASP A 69 -1.00 -16.85 -2.41
CA ASP A 69 -1.51 -16.79 -1.04
C ASP A 69 -0.37 -16.76 -0.02
N ALA A 70 0.69 -17.54 -0.24
CA ALA A 70 1.86 -17.55 0.64
C ALA A 70 2.52 -16.16 0.73
N VAL A 71 2.75 -15.50 -0.42
CA VAL A 71 3.39 -14.17 -0.45
C VAL A 71 2.46 -13.07 0.09
N ILE A 72 1.14 -13.19 -0.10
CA ILE A 72 0.15 -12.29 0.52
C ILE A 72 0.18 -12.43 2.04
N GLN A 73 0.13 -13.67 2.54
CA GLN A 73 0.17 -13.94 3.97
C GLN A 73 1.49 -13.51 4.60
N MET A 74 2.58 -13.62 3.85
CA MET A 74 3.89 -13.07 4.22
C MET A 74 3.84 -11.55 4.36
N GLN A 75 3.31 -10.81 3.39
CA GLN A 75 3.21 -9.35 3.52
C GLN A 75 2.33 -8.93 4.72
N ARG A 76 1.15 -9.53 4.87
CA ARG A 76 0.22 -9.25 5.97
C ARG A 76 0.81 -9.58 7.34
N GLY A 77 1.40 -10.76 7.47
CA GLY A 77 2.04 -11.20 8.70
C GLY A 77 3.28 -10.36 9.05
N HIS A 78 4.01 -9.89 8.04
CA HIS A 78 5.18 -9.05 8.24
C HIS A 78 4.82 -7.61 8.64
N ARG A 79 3.75 -7.03 8.06
CA ARG A 79 3.19 -5.73 8.45
C ARG A 79 2.90 -5.67 9.96
N LEU A 80 2.27 -6.69 10.52
CA LEU A 80 1.99 -6.79 11.97
C LEU A 80 3.27 -6.87 12.84
N ARG A 81 4.38 -7.36 12.29
CA ARG A 81 5.69 -7.39 12.98
C ARG A 81 6.35 -6.01 12.94
N LEU A 82 6.31 -5.35 11.79
CA LEU A 82 6.88 -4.01 11.60
C LEU A 82 6.27 -2.97 12.55
N GLU A 83 4.97 -3.04 12.83
CA GLU A 83 4.30 -2.16 13.81
C GLU A 83 4.97 -2.16 15.19
N LYS A 84 5.58 -3.28 15.58
CA LYS A 84 6.25 -3.46 16.87
C LYS A 84 7.74 -3.10 16.84
N TRP A 85 8.32 -2.93 15.65
CA TRP A 85 9.74 -2.64 15.47
C TRP A 85 10.00 -1.13 15.38
N PRO A 86 11.09 -0.62 15.99
CA PRO A 86 11.55 0.76 15.79
C PRO A 86 11.80 1.05 14.30
N ALA A 87 11.44 2.26 13.84
CA ALA A 87 11.52 2.64 12.43
C ALA A 87 12.92 2.44 11.82
N VAL A 88 13.98 2.72 12.58
CA VAL A 88 15.39 2.61 12.15
C VAL A 88 15.85 1.18 11.86
N ILE A 89 15.05 0.16 12.20
CA ILE A 89 15.42 -1.25 12.03
C ILE A 89 14.36 -2.04 11.25
N ARG A 90 13.43 -1.35 10.59
CA ARG A 90 12.40 -1.97 9.75
C ARG A 90 13.01 -2.33 8.40
N MET A 91 13.05 -3.63 8.09
CA MET A 91 13.33 -4.14 6.75
C MET A 91 12.01 -4.62 6.16
N GLU A 92 11.64 -4.20 4.97
CA GLU A 92 10.40 -4.63 4.33
C GLU A 92 10.63 -5.89 3.49
N ILE A 93 9.55 -6.57 3.07
CA ILE A 93 9.65 -7.73 2.18
C ILE A 93 9.26 -7.29 0.78
N LYS A 94 10.06 -7.70 -0.21
CA LYS A 94 9.73 -7.61 -1.63
C LYS A 94 9.71 -9.02 -2.22
N ALA A 95 8.84 -9.27 -3.20
CA ALA A 95 8.69 -10.61 -3.75
C ALA A 95 8.44 -10.62 -5.26
N GLY A 96 9.03 -11.61 -5.92
CA GLY A 96 8.81 -11.94 -7.32
C GLY A 96 8.26 -13.35 -7.48
N VAL A 97 7.20 -13.50 -8.27
CA VAL A 97 6.57 -14.80 -8.54
C VAL A 97 6.51 -15.04 -10.05
N ALA A 98 6.99 -16.19 -10.50
CA ALA A 98 6.94 -16.56 -11.92
C ALA A 98 6.60 -18.03 -12.09
N ARG A 99 5.75 -18.33 -13.07
CA ARG A 99 5.43 -19.71 -13.46
C ARG A 99 6.07 -20.08 -14.78
N GLY A 100 6.63 -21.29 -14.84
CA GLY A 100 7.15 -21.87 -16.08
C GLY A 100 7.89 -23.19 -15.84
N ASP A 101 8.62 -23.62 -16.87
CA ASP A 101 9.36 -24.88 -16.82
C ASP A 101 10.61 -24.75 -15.92
N VAL A 102 10.75 -25.72 -15.02
CA VAL A 102 11.90 -25.87 -14.15
C VAL A 102 12.45 -27.29 -14.17
N VAL A 103 13.72 -27.40 -13.81
CA VAL A 103 14.44 -28.67 -13.62
C VAL A 103 14.93 -28.71 -12.19
N VAL A 104 14.52 -29.74 -11.45
CA VAL A 104 14.99 -29.99 -10.09
C VAL A 104 16.15 -30.99 -10.15
N VAL A 105 17.30 -30.61 -9.61
CA VAL A 105 18.53 -31.43 -9.57
C VAL A 105 19.12 -31.34 -8.18
N ASP A 106 19.34 -32.48 -7.53
CA ASP A 106 19.95 -32.58 -6.20
C ASP A 106 19.33 -31.65 -5.14
N GLY A 107 18.01 -31.45 -5.23
CA GLY A 107 17.24 -30.58 -4.33
C GLY A 107 17.20 -29.10 -4.74
N ASP A 108 18.04 -28.66 -5.68
CA ASP A 108 18.06 -27.31 -6.23
C ASP A 108 17.15 -27.17 -7.45
N CYS A 109 16.81 -25.93 -7.83
CA CYS A 109 15.86 -25.63 -8.89
C CYS A 109 16.46 -24.67 -9.91
N TYR A 110 16.40 -25.05 -11.19
CA TYR A 110 16.94 -24.30 -12.31
C TYR A 110 15.88 -24.11 -13.38
N GLY A 111 15.90 -22.97 -14.07
CA GLY A 111 14.99 -22.72 -15.16
C GLY A 111 14.81 -21.24 -15.42
N ASP A 112 14.13 -20.95 -16.53
CA ASP A 112 13.81 -19.58 -16.90
C ASP A 112 12.90 -18.91 -15.86
N ALA A 113 11.91 -19.65 -15.33
CA ALA A 113 11.02 -19.16 -14.27
C ALA A 113 11.78 -18.73 -13.00
N VAL A 114 12.86 -19.45 -12.64
CA VAL A 114 13.71 -19.09 -11.49
C VAL A 114 14.41 -17.75 -11.72
N ASN A 115 14.98 -17.56 -12.92
CA ASN A 115 15.65 -16.32 -13.28
C ASN A 115 14.67 -15.14 -13.36
N VAL A 116 13.45 -15.37 -13.85
CA VAL A 116 12.41 -14.34 -13.92
C VAL A 116 11.95 -13.96 -12.52
N ALA A 117 11.59 -14.92 -11.66
CA ALA A 117 11.14 -14.64 -10.28
C ALA A 117 12.17 -13.83 -9.48
N SER A 118 13.46 -14.19 -9.56
CA SER A 118 14.54 -13.42 -8.91
C SER A 118 14.59 -11.97 -9.41
N ARG A 119 14.49 -11.74 -10.72
CA ARG A 119 14.50 -10.38 -11.29
C ARG A 119 13.27 -9.57 -10.92
N LEU A 120 12.11 -10.21 -10.82
CA LEU A 120 10.90 -9.55 -10.35
C LEU A 120 11.06 -9.08 -8.92
N SER A 121 11.64 -9.91 -8.05
CA SER A 121 11.96 -9.52 -6.67
C SER A 121 12.93 -8.33 -6.64
N ASP A 122 13.97 -8.35 -7.48
CA ASP A 122 14.96 -7.26 -7.53
C ASP A 122 14.36 -5.91 -7.99
N LEU A 123 13.45 -5.95 -8.96
CA LEU A 123 12.80 -4.75 -9.52
C LEU A 123 11.62 -4.26 -8.68
N SER A 124 10.99 -5.15 -7.92
CA SER A 124 9.85 -4.80 -7.08
C SER A 124 10.26 -3.86 -5.94
N GLY A 125 9.40 -2.90 -5.65
CA GLY A 125 9.59 -2.00 -4.51
C GLY A 125 9.37 -2.71 -3.17
N ALA A 126 9.72 -2.01 -2.10
CA ALA A 126 9.44 -2.42 -0.74
C ALA A 126 7.92 -2.68 -0.54
N ASN A 127 7.55 -3.75 0.17
CA ASN A 127 6.17 -4.22 0.34
C ASN A 127 5.41 -4.57 -0.97
N GLN A 128 6.11 -4.79 -2.08
CA GLN A 128 5.47 -5.16 -3.35
C GLN A 128 5.66 -6.63 -3.70
N ILE A 129 4.67 -7.17 -4.42
CA ILE A 129 4.69 -8.51 -4.99
C ILE A 129 4.45 -8.36 -6.49
N TRP A 130 5.43 -8.74 -7.31
CA TRP A 130 5.32 -8.70 -8.76
C TRP A 130 5.23 -10.11 -9.33
N VAL A 131 4.35 -10.31 -10.31
CA VAL A 131 4.07 -11.62 -10.89
C VAL A 131 4.04 -11.57 -12.42
N THR A 132 4.39 -12.69 -13.06
CA THR A 132 4.23 -12.86 -14.51
C THR A 132 2.77 -13.10 -14.90
N GLU A 133 2.42 -12.79 -16.16
CA GLU A 133 1.11 -13.14 -16.74
C GLU A 133 0.76 -14.63 -16.62
N SER A 134 1.76 -15.52 -16.70
CA SER A 134 1.57 -16.97 -16.54
C SER A 134 1.08 -17.38 -15.14
N VAL A 135 1.39 -16.59 -14.09
CA VAL A 135 0.86 -16.81 -12.73
C VAL A 135 -0.60 -16.38 -12.69
N VAL A 136 -0.91 -15.18 -13.22
CA VAL A 136 -2.28 -14.64 -13.26
C VAL A 136 -3.20 -15.56 -14.05
N SER A 137 -2.75 -16.08 -15.18
CA SER A 137 -3.55 -16.92 -16.09
C SER A 137 -3.91 -18.29 -15.52
N GLU A 138 -3.18 -18.78 -14.51
CA GLU A 138 -3.50 -20.05 -13.82
C GLU A 138 -4.49 -19.84 -12.66
N ILE A 139 -4.68 -18.60 -12.22
CA ILE A 139 -5.54 -18.27 -11.08
C ILE A 139 -6.93 -17.90 -11.59
N ASP A 140 -7.92 -18.73 -11.25
CA ASP A 140 -9.32 -18.45 -11.53
C ASP A 140 -9.83 -17.19 -10.79
N ASP A 141 -10.67 -16.40 -11.46
CA ASP A 141 -11.29 -15.17 -10.93
C ASP A 141 -12.06 -15.37 -9.61
N GLY A 142 -12.52 -16.60 -9.33
CA GLY A 142 -13.27 -16.95 -8.12
C GLY A 142 -12.44 -16.99 -6.83
N GLN A 143 -11.11 -16.85 -6.90
CA GLN A 143 -10.21 -16.97 -5.76
C GLN A 143 -10.01 -15.65 -4.98
N GLY A 144 -10.65 -14.55 -5.43
CA GLY A 144 -10.63 -13.26 -4.71
C GLY A 144 -9.30 -12.52 -4.76
N LEU A 145 -8.33 -13.02 -5.54
CA LEU A 145 -7.03 -12.40 -5.74
C LEU A 145 -7.13 -11.26 -6.75
N ARG A 146 -6.51 -10.12 -6.45
CA ARG A 146 -6.54 -8.94 -7.31
C ARG A 146 -5.16 -8.60 -7.85
N PHE A 147 -5.12 -8.29 -9.13
CA PHE A 147 -3.89 -8.00 -9.87
C PHE A 147 -4.03 -6.67 -10.60
N ARG A 148 -3.01 -5.82 -10.49
CA ARG A 148 -2.89 -4.57 -11.25
C ARG A 148 -1.84 -4.74 -12.35
N SER A 149 -2.22 -4.51 -13.61
CA SER A 149 -1.25 -4.56 -14.71
C SER A 149 -0.21 -3.44 -14.58
N LEU A 150 1.06 -3.82 -14.73
CA LEU A 150 2.21 -2.91 -14.82
C LEU A 150 2.64 -2.68 -16.28
N GLY A 151 1.98 -3.36 -17.23
CA GLY A 151 2.35 -3.35 -18.64
C GLY A 151 3.59 -4.20 -18.97
N PRO A 152 4.08 -4.11 -20.22
CA PRO A 152 5.25 -4.85 -20.67
C PRO A 152 6.55 -4.26 -20.10
N VAL A 153 7.35 -5.09 -19.43
CA VAL A 153 8.65 -4.71 -18.85
C VAL A 153 9.76 -5.54 -19.46
N MET A 154 10.84 -4.87 -19.90
CA MET A 154 12.01 -5.52 -20.47
C MET A 154 12.93 -6.03 -19.35
N LEU A 155 12.98 -7.35 -19.16
CA LEU A 155 13.88 -7.97 -18.19
C LEU A 155 15.25 -8.26 -18.81
N ARG A 156 16.34 -8.00 -18.08
CA ARG A 156 17.70 -8.27 -18.53
C ARG A 156 17.84 -9.72 -19.01
N GLY A 157 18.31 -9.96 -20.24
CA GLY A 157 18.50 -11.32 -20.75
C GLY A 157 17.22 -11.99 -21.29
N LYS A 158 16.12 -11.26 -21.39
CA LYS A 158 14.98 -11.61 -22.24
C LYS A 158 15.13 -10.88 -23.58
N THR A 159 14.66 -11.50 -24.65
CA THR A 159 14.63 -10.92 -26.00
C THR A 159 13.39 -10.06 -26.23
N GLU A 160 12.30 -10.35 -25.51
CA GLU A 160 11.03 -9.64 -25.62
C GLU A 160 10.58 -9.12 -24.23
N PRO A 161 9.88 -7.98 -24.16
CA PRO A 161 9.25 -7.51 -22.92
C PRO A 161 8.18 -8.49 -22.43
N LEU A 162 8.08 -8.66 -21.10
CA LEU A 162 7.07 -9.51 -20.49
C LEU A 162 5.96 -8.66 -19.87
N PRO A 163 4.67 -8.98 -20.06
CA PRO A 163 3.59 -8.39 -19.28
C PRO A 163 3.71 -8.78 -17.81
N LEU A 164 3.76 -7.78 -16.94
CA LEU A 164 3.86 -7.96 -15.49
C LEU A 164 2.64 -7.41 -14.77
N TYR A 165 2.39 -7.96 -13.59
CA TYR A 165 1.30 -7.57 -12.72
C TYR A 165 1.80 -7.39 -11.29
N LYS A 166 1.22 -6.45 -10.56
CA LYS A 166 1.37 -6.31 -9.11
C LYS A 166 0.19 -7.02 -8.44
N VAL A 167 0.46 -7.83 -7.42
CA VAL A 167 -0.59 -8.39 -6.56
C VAL A 167 -1.02 -7.32 -5.56
N GLU A 168 -2.32 -7.04 -5.50
CA GLU A 168 -2.90 -6.20 -4.46
C GLU A 168 -3.25 -7.10 -3.26
N TRP A 169 -2.42 -7.03 -2.22
CA TRP A 169 -2.45 -7.94 -1.07
C TRP A 169 -3.04 -7.29 0.19
N GLU A 170 -3.21 -5.97 0.17
CA GLU A 170 -3.91 -5.23 1.23
C GLU A 170 -5.39 -5.62 1.16
N ASP A 171 -5.99 -5.99 2.30
CA ASP A 171 -7.36 -6.47 2.34
C ASP A 171 -8.33 -5.46 1.73
N ASP A 172 -9.06 -5.91 0.70
CA ASP A 172 -10.27 -5.26 0.27
C ASP A 172 -11.36 -5.43 1.33
N VAL A 173 -11.53 -4.40 2.15
CA VAL A 173 -12.85 -4.11 2.75
C VAL A 173 -13.81 -3.54 1.67
N ALA A 174 -13.36 -3.40 0.42
CA ALA A 174 -14.16 -2.88 -0.70
C ALA A 174 -14.65 -3.95 -1.70
N SER A 175 -14.56 -5.25 -1.38
CA SER A 175 -15.07 -6.31 -2.28
C SER A 175 -16.58 -6.58 -2.17
N ASP A 176 -17.29 -6.07 -1.16
CA ASP A 176 -18.74 -6.28 -1.01
C ASP A 176 -19.62 -5.23 -1.73
N PHE A 177 -19.04 -4.25 -2.43
CA PHE A 177 -19.81 -3.18 -3.07
C PHE A 177 -19.91 -3.24 -4.60
N LEU A 178 -19.35 -4.26 -5.26
CA LEU A 178 -19.25 -4.30 -6.74
C LEU A 178 -20.16 -5.31 -7.46
N THR A 179 -21.24 -5.79 -6.84
CA THR A 179 -22.30 -6.48 -7.60
C THR A 179 -23.70 -5.95 -7.31
N GLN A 180 -23.99 -4.76 -7.84
CA GLN A 180 -25.30 -4.55 -8.47
C GLN A 180 -25.13 -3.89 -9.82
N GLN A 181 -25.32 -4.70 -10.87
CA GLN A 181 -25.64 -4.23 -12.20
C GLN A 181 -26.84 -3.27 -12.13
N ALA A 182 -26.66 -2.06 -12.65
CA ALA A 182 -27.77 -1.24 -13.10
C ALA A 182 -27.37 -0.55 -14.42
N VAL A 183 -27.83 -1.18 -15.50
CA VAL A 183 -28.31 -0.61 -16.76
C VAL A 183 -27.85 0.81 -17.11
N LEU A 184 -27.14 0.90 -18.25
CA LEU A 184 -26.98 2.09 -19.09
C LEU A 184 -28.18 3.06 -19.00
N SER A 185 -27.96 4.20 -18.36
CA SER A 185 -28.74 5.41 -18.60
C SER A 185 -27.78 6.57 -18.73
N ARG A 186 -27.59 6.99 -19.98
CA ARG A 186 -26.86 8.19 -20.37
C ARG A 186 -27.63 9.39 -19.86
N VAL A 187 -27.08 10.12 -18.89
CA VAL A 187 -27.50 11.47 -18.54
C VAL A 187 -26.22 12.30 -18.36
N GLU A 188 -25.94 13.19 -19.31
CA GLU A 188 -25.13 14.38 -19.06
C GLU A 188 -26.09 15.54 -18.73
N PRO A 189 -25.57 16.67 -18.24
CA PRO A 189 -25.07 16.90 -16.89
C PRO A 189 -26.01 17.89 -16.18
N ASP A 190 -25.98 17.96 -14.84
CA ASP A 190 -26.52 19.14 -14.16
C ASP A 190 -25.43 19.81 -13.33
N ASN A 191 -25.21 21.08 -13.64
CA ASN A 191 -24.00 21.84 -13.37
C ASN A 191 -24.31 22.82 -12.24
N SER A 192 -23.91 22.54 -11.00
CA SER A 192 -23.91 23.55 -9.94
C SER A 192 -23.09 23.16 -8.70
N SER A 193 -21.80 22.90 -8.87
CA SER A 193 -20.71 23.28 -7.94
C SER A 193 -19.42 22.51 -8.25
N SER A 194 -18.61 23.01 -9.20
CA SER A 194 -17.23 22.54 -9.37
C SER A 194 -16.32 23.13 -8.28
N SER A 195 -16.73 23.00 -7.03
CA SER A 195 -15.93 23.39 -5.88
C SER A 195 -14.96 22.25 -5.58
N THR A 196 -13.68 22.60 -5.48
CA THR A 196 -12.61 21.67 -5.16
C THR A 196 -11.90 22.11 -3.90
N ILE A 197 -11.50 21.15 -3.10
CA ILE A 197 -10.62 21.34 -1.94
C ILE A 197 -9.29 20.67 -2.25
N ARG A 198 -8.21 21.42 -2.08
CA ARG A 198 -6.84 20.93 -2.15
C ARG A 198 -6.29 20.81 -0.74
N LEU A 199 -5.69 19.66 -0.45
CA LEU A 199 -5.07 19.35 0.83
C LEU A 199 -3.58 19.10 0.61
N GLU A 200 -2.75 19.66 1.47
CA GLU A 200 -1.29 19.51 1.45
C GLU A 200 -0.82 19.03 2.82
N HIS A 201 -0.04 17.95 2.82
CA HIS A 201 0.62 17.43 4.01
C HIS A 201 1.97 16.83 3.62
N LEU A 202 3.05 17.40 4.17
CA LEU A 202 4.43 17.04 3.80
C LEU A 202 4.62 17.13 2.27
N ASP A 203 5.03 16.04 1.62
CA ASP A 203 5.28 15.98 0.17
C ASP A 203 4.02 15.58 -0.65
N PHE A 204 2.86 15.45 0.00
CA PHE A 204 1.62 15.03 -0.66
C PHE A 204 0.68 16.21 -0.92
N LEU A 205 0.28 16.36 -2.19
CA LEU A 205 -0.72 17.33 -2.64
C LEU A 205 -1.91 16.59 -3.26
N LEU A 206 -3.06 16.65 -2.59
CA LEU A 206 -4.29 15.96 -2.98
C LEU A 206 -5.37 16.98 -3.33
N SER A 207 -6.26 16.64 -4.27
CA SER A 207 -7.34 17.51 -4.69
C SER A 207 -8.61 16.70 -4.87
N PHE A 208 -9.70 17.16 -4.27
CA PHE A 208 -10.99 16.49 -4.26
C PHE A 208 -12.10 17.46 -4.64
N GLY A 209 -13.04 17.00 -5.47
CA GLY A 209 -14.27 17.72 -5.80
C GLY A 209 -15.39 17.47 -4.78
N ALA A 210 -16.43 18.30 -4.84
CA ALA A 210 -17.64 18.13 -4.04
C ALA A 210 -18.30 16.74 -4.19
N ALA A 211 -18.21 16.12 -5.37
CA ALA A 211 -18.77 14.79 -5.65
C ALA A 211 -17.98 13.64 -5.01
N GLU A 212 -16.73 13.87 -4.61
CA GLU A 212 -15.85 12.87 -3.98
C GLU A 212 -16.01 12.86 -2.44
N MET A 213 -16.86 13.75 -1.90
CA MET A 213 -17.13 13.80 -0.47
C MET A 213 -18.09 12.67 -0.04
N PRO A 214 -17.93 12.09 1.17
CA PRO A 214 -16.98 12.49 2.19
C PRO A 214 -15.59 11.88 2.01
N ILE A 215 -14.56 12.64 2.39
CA ILE A 215 -13.18 12.15 2.53
C ILE A 215 -12.76 12.18 4.01
N HIS A 216 -11.79 11.37 4.39
CA HIS A 216 -11.31 11.18 5.74
C HIS A 216 -9.84 11.62 5.86
N LEU A 217 -9.52 12.20 7.02
CA LEU A 217 -8.19 12.55 7.45
C LEU A 217 -7.86 11.66 8.63
N GLY A 218 -6.67 11.07 8.66
CA GLY A 218 -6.36 10.11 9.69
C GLY A 218 -5.01 9.45 9.57
N ARG A 219 -4.67 8.63 10.56
CA ARG A 219 -3.36 7.95 10.63
C ARG A 219 -3.30 6.63 9.87
N VAL A 220 -4.45 6.07 9.51
CA VAL A 220 -4.50 4.80 8.75
C VAL A 220 -4.71 5.06 7.27
N ASP A 221 -4.36 4.07 6.47
CA ASP A 221 -4.52 3.98 5.01
C ASP A 221 -5.96 4.10 4.49
N HIS A 222 -6.97 4.01 5.37
CA HIS A 222 -8.38 4.26 5.04
C HIS A 222 -8.76 5.75 5.04
N ALA A 223 -7.81 6.64 5.35
CA ALA A 223 -7.98 8.08 5.19
C ALA A 223 -7.39 8.52 3.85
N GLU A 224 -8.15 9.28 3.06
CA GLU A 224 -7.68 9.86 1.80
C GLU A 224 -6.50 10.80 2.03
N LEU A 225 -6.46 11.51 3.16
CA LEU A 225 -5.27 12.23 3.63
C LEU A 225 -4.66 11.52 4.84
N ILE A 226 -3.55 10.83 4.61
CA ILE A 226 -2.82 10.10 5.64
C ILE A 226 -1.85 11.03 6.36
N VAL A 227 -2.00 11.11 7.68
CA VAL A 227 -1.17 11.92 8.59
C VAL A 227 -0.53 10.98 9.62
N ASN A 228 0.71 10.59 9.35
CA ASN A 228 1.41 9.54 10.10
C ASN A 228 2.06 10.06 11.40
N ASP A 229 1.23 10.44 12.37
CA ASP A 229 1.67 10.86 13.70
C ASP A 229 0.86 10.13 14.79
N PRO A 230 1.47 9.48 15.79
CA PRO A 230 0.77 8.67 16.79
C PRO A 230 -0.34 9.41 17.58
N ARG A 231 -0.30 10.74 17.64
CA ARG A 231 -1.34 11.59 18.27
C ARG A 231 -2.58 11.74 17.38
N VAL A 232 -2.45 11.43 16.10
CA VAL A 232 -3.55 11.40 15.13
C VAL A 232 -4.32 10.09 15.27
N SER A 233 -5.63 10.20 15.51
CA SER A 233 -6.56 9.07 15.53
C SER A 233 -6.62 8.37 14.16
N ARG A 234 -7.04 7.09 14.14
CA ARG A 234 -7.09 6.29 12.91
C ARG A 234 -7.96 6.94 11.85
N LEU A 235 -9.21 7.25 12.19
CA LEU A 235 -10.08 8.18 11.46
C LEU A 235 -10.19 9.44 12.32
N HIS A 236 -9.41 10.46 12.01
CA HIS A 236 -9.25 11.64 12.86
C HIS A 236 -10.36 12.66 12.63
N ALA A 237 -10.60 12.98 11.37
CA ALA A 237 -11.64 13.90 10.95
C ALA A 237 -12.17 13.44 9.59
N ARG A 238 -13.31 13.97 9.18
CA ARG A 238 -13.79 13.81 7.81
C ARG A 238 -14.24 15.15 7.24
N ILE A 239 -14.09 15.32 5.94
CA ILE A 239 -14.60 16.48 5.21
C ILE A 239 -15.81 16.01 4.40
N GLU A 240 -16.92 16.70 4.57
CA GLU A 240 -18.19 16.44 3.87
C GLU A 240 -18.56 17.61 2.97
N TRP A 241 -19.36 17.37 1.94
CA TRP A 241 -20.04 18.42 1.19
C TRP A 241 -21.43 18.63 1.76
N ARG A 242 -21.72 19.82 2.30
CA ARG A 242 -23.05 20.18 2.80
C ARG A 242 -23.40 21.61 2.40
N ASN A 243 -24.62 21.80 1.90
CA ASN A 243 -25.18 23.12 1.58
C ASN A 243 -24.27 24.03 0.72
N GLY A 244 -23.52 23.45 -0.22
CA GLY A 244 -22.63 24.23 -1.09
C GLY A 244 -21.25 24.54 -0.49
N SER A 245 -20.86 23.87 0.61
CA SER A 245 -19.59 24.11 1.30
C SER A 245 -18.94 22.83 1.83
N PHE A 246 -17.62 22.86 1.98
CA PHE A 246 -16.86 21.79 2.64
C PHE A 246 -16.96 21.95 4.16
N MET A 247 -17.36 20.89 4.85
CA MET A 247 -17.52 20.84 6.30
C MET A 247 -16.51 19.86 6.88
N LEU A 248 -15.60 20.32 7.73
CA LEU A 248 -14.71 19.47 8.51
C LEU A 248 -15.43 19.03 9.79
N VAL A 249 -15.55 17.72 10.00
CA VAL A 249 -16.17 17.10 11.16
C VAL A 249 -15.09 16.39 11.97
N ASP A 250 -14.96 16.76 13.25
CA ASP A 250 -13.98 16.14 14.16
C ASP A 250 -14.48 14.80 14.70
N LEU A 251 -13.70 13.74 14.48
CA LEU A 251 -13.98 12.39 14.97
C LEU A 251 -12.95 11.94 16.03
N SER A 252 -12.01 12.82 16.38
CA SER A 252 -10.78 12.45 17.06
C SER A 252 -10.95 12.24 18.57
N SER A 253 -10.00 11.48 19.12
CA SER A 253 -9.88 11.34 20.59
C SER A 253 -9.21 12.54 21.26
N PHE A 254 -8.33 13.25 20.54
CA PHE A 254 -7.45 14.28 21.10
C PHE A 254 -7.76 15.70 20.62
N GLY A 255 -8.72 15.86 19.70
CA GLY A 255 -9.17 17.14 19.17
C GLY A 255 -8.59 17.46 17.79
N THR A 256 -9.36 18.23 17.03
CA THR A 256 -8.95 18.86 15.77
C THR A 256 -9.01 20.39 15.93
N TRP A 257 -8.03 21.10 15.36
CA TRP A 257 -7.98 22.56 15.33
C TRP A 257 -7.88 23.08 13.90
N VAL A 258 -8.54 24.20 13.62
CA VAL A 258 -8.50 24.89 12.31
C VAL A 258 -7.99 26.31 12.50
N ARG A 259 -7.05 26.73 11.66
CA ARG A 259 -6.56 28.11 11.57
C ARG A 259 -6.71 28.61 10.15
N PHE A 260 -7.46 29.70 9.95
CA PHE A 260 -7.61 30.31 8.63
C PHE A 260 -6.44 31.24 8.30
N ALA A 261 -6.06 31.31 7.03
CA ALA A 261 -5.02 32.21 6.56
C ALA A 261 -5.40 33.68 6.87
N GLY A 262 -4.48 34.42 7.48
CA GLY A 262 -4.71 35.81 7.91
C GLY A 262 -5.44 35.98 9.25
N SER A 263 -5.74 34.88 9.96
CA SER A 263 -6.28 34.89 11.33
C SER A 263 -5.24 34.37 12.32
N ASP A 264 -5.10 35.05 13.47
CA ASP A 264 -4.28 34.59 14.60
C ASP A 264 -5.07 33.72 15.60
N SER A 265 -6.35 33.45 15.31
CA SER A 265 -7.23 32.66 16.18
C SER A 265 -7.38 31.23 15.70
N ASP A 266 -7.19 30.28 16.64
CA ASP A 266 -7.38 28.85 16.44
C ASP A 266 -8.80 28.43 16.84
N ILE A 267 -9.48 27.69 15.96
CA ILE A 267 -10.80 27.13 16.23
C ILE A 267 -10.62 25.67 16.65
N ALA A 268 -10.94 25.33 17.90
CA ALA A 268 -10.93 23.97 18.39
C ALA A 268 -12.32 23.32 18.18
N LEU A 269 -12.39 22.18 17.50
CA LEU A 269 -13.66 21.51 17.18
C LEU A 269 -14.16 20.63 18.33
N ARG A 270 -13.35 19.69 18.81
CA ARG A 270 -13.68 18.78 19.93
C ARG A 270 -15.00 18.03 19.73
N ARG A 271 -15.08 17.24 18.66
CA ARG A 271 -16.30 16.52 18.19
C ARG A 271 -17.41 17.42 17.66
N ASP A 272 -17.09 18.66 17.32
CA ASP A 272 -17.94 19.58 16.58
C ASP A 272 -17.52 19.65 15.10
N GLU A 273 -18.20 20.47 14.32
CA GLU A 273 -17.92 20.70 12.89
C GLU A 273 -17.59 22.16 12.57
N CYS A 274 -16.82 22.38 11.49
CA CYS A 274 -16.44 23.71 11.02
C CYS A 274 -16.50 23.78 9.49
N GLN A 275 -17.09 24.86 8.98
CA GLN A 275 -17.12 25.14 7.56
C GLN A 275 -15.74 25.61 7.09
N LEU A 276 -15.15 24.89 6.15
CA LEU A 276 -13.90 25.28 5.50
C LEU A 276 -14.20 26.26 4.35
N HIS A 277 -13.43 27.35 4.28
CA HIS A 277 -13.48 28.33 3.20
C HIS A 277 -12.11 29.00 2.99
N GLY A 278 -11.85 29.51 1.78
CA GLY A 278 -10.58 30.16 1.46
C GLY A 278 -9.40 29.20 1.62
N SER A 279 -8.44 29.56 2.46
CA SER A 279 -7.28 28.72 2.78
C SER A 279 -6.95 28.76 4.27
N GLY A 280 -6.25 27.74 4.75
CA GLY A 280 -5.84 27.64 6.14
C GLY A 280 -5.09 26.36 6.43
N GLU A 281 -4.98 26.02 7.70
CA GLU A 281 -4.34 24.82 8.21
C GLU A 281 -5.25 24.09 9.19
N ILE A 282 -5.08 22.77 9.26
CA ILE A 282 -5.74 21.87 10.21
C ILE A 282 -4.66 21.20 11.04
N ALA A 283 -4.68 21.37 12.35
CA ALA A 283 -3.82 20.62 13.27
C ALA A 283 -4.60 19.46 13.91
N MET A 284 -3.96 18.29 13.96
CA MET A 284 -4.60 17.05 14.38
C MET A 284 -3.99 16.50 15.67
N GLY A 285 -4.80 16.31 16.70
CA GLY A 285 -4.41 15.66 17.95
C GLY A 285 -3.66 16.55 18.94
N VAL A 286 -3.10 17.68 18.48
CA VAL A 286 -2.53 18.74 19.33
C VAL A 286 -2.79 20.12 18.72
N PRO A 287 -2.90 21.18 19.55
CA PRO A 287 -3.10 22.55 19.07
C PRO A 287 -1.84 23.10 18.38
N PHE A 288 -2.01 24.11 17.53
CA PHE A 288 -0.91 24.78 16.81
C PHE A 288 0.17 25.43 17.68
N GLY A 289 -0.09 25.63 18.97
CA GLY A 289 0.94 26.10 19.92
C GLY A 289 2.07 25.09 20.13
N ASP A 290 1.86 23.82 19.78
CA ASP A 290 2.89 22.79 19.73
C ASP A 290 3.58 22.80 18.36
N LEU A 291 4.88 23.10 18.34
CA LEU A 291 5.70 23.16 17.12
C LEU A 291 5.81 21.81 16.39
N SER A 292 5.50 20.71 17.07
CA SER A 292 5.49 19.37 16.50
C SER A 292 4.09 18.94 16.04
N ALA A 293 3.11 19.85 16.04
CA ALA A 293 1.74 19.53 15.64
C ALA A 293 1.70 18.99 14.19
N PRO A 294 1.06 17.83 13.95
CA PRO A 294 0.87 17.36 12.60
C PRO A 294 -0.21 18.20 11.93
N THR A 295 0.19 18.97 10.93
CA THR A 295 -0.67 19.92 10.23
C THR A 295 -0.93 19.50 8.78
N ALA A 296 -2.10 19.84 8.27
CA ALA A 296 -2.41 19.79 6.85
C ALA A 296 -2.94 21.16 6.40
N SER A 297 -2.36 21.69 5.33
CA SER A 297 -2.86 22.94 4.72
C SER A 297 -4.02 22.63 3.79
N PHE A 298 -5.00 23.52 3.72
CA PHE A 298 -6.11 23.42 2.78
C PHE A 298 -6.27 24.71 1.98
N SER A 299 -6.76 24.57 0.75
CA SER A 299 -7.24 25.68 -0.06
C SER A 299 -8.46 25.26 -0.86
N ILE A 300 -9.46 26.13 -0.92
CA ILE A 300 -10.73 25.88 -1.60
C ILE A 300 -10.82 26.82 -2.79
N SER A 301 -11.01 26.23 -3.97
CA SER A 301 -11.36 26.95 -5.18
C SER A 301 -12.80 26.60 -5.54
N SER A 302 -13.68 27.59 -5.47
CA SER A 302 -14.98 27.52 -6.14
C SER A 302 -14.76 27.83 -7.61
N GLY A 303 -15.17 26.92 -8.49
CA GLY A 303 -15.24 27.19 -9.92
C GLY A 303 -16.21 28.34 -10.16
N THR A 304 -15.66 29.56 -10.14
CA THR A 304 -16.41 30.76 -10.45
C THR A 304 -16.54 30.74 -11.96
N THR A 305 -17.72 30.41 -12.47
CA THR A 305 -18.10 30.82 -13.82
C THR A 305 -18.11 32.34 -13.79
N GLN A 306 -16.97 32.95 -14.14
CA GLN A 306 -16.95 34.37 -14.45
C GLN A 306 -17.84 34.58 -15.69
N PRO A 307 -18.68 35.62 -15.68
CA PRO A 307 -19.75 35.82 -16.66
C PRO A 307 -19.25 36.03 -18.09
#